data_AF-A0A0L9V246-F1
#
_entry.id   AF-A0A0L9V246-F1
#
_cell.length_a   1.000
_cell.length_b   1.000
_cell.length_c   1.000
_cell.angle_alpha   90.00
_cell.angle_beta   90.00
_cell.angle_gamma   90.00
#
_symmetry.space_group_name_H-M   'P 1'
#
loop_
_entity.id
_entity.type
_entity.pdbx_description
1 polymer ?
#
loop_
_entity_poly.entity_id
_entity_poly.type
_entity_poly.pdbx_seq_one_letter_code
_entity_poly.pdbx_strand_id
1 'polypeptide(L)'
;MDDSHDWMYKLIKRIPKFHGLAHEDPHKHIKEFSWVCSSMKPTGIPEETMKIKAFSLSLQGASRDWFLYQQQPFVSWPEMQKIFLNKYF
;
A
#
# COMPACT_ATOMS: atom_id res chain seq x y z
N MET A 1 17.56 -7.14 -19.22
CA MET A 1 16.21 -6.57 -19.09
C MET A 1 15.97 -6.43 -17.60
N ASP A 2 15.64 -5.24 -17.13
CA ASP A 2 15.56 -4.95 -15.70
C ASP A 2 14.22 -5.45 -15.15
N ASP A 3 14.22 -6.66 -14.57
CA ASP A 3 13.04 -7.29 -13.95
C ASP A 3 12.50 -6.49 -12.74
N SER A 4 13.26 -5.50 -12.27
CA SER A 4 12.90 -4.62 -11.14
C SER A 4 11.64 -3.79 -11.38
N HIS A 5 11.24 -3.53 -12.63
CA HIS A 5 10.04 -2.74 -12.96
C HIS A 5 8.79 -3.60 -13.27
N ASP A 6 8.96 -4.85 -13.68
CA ASP A 6 7.84 -5.71 -14.14
C ASP A 6 6.90 -6.12 -13.00
N TRP A 7 7.45 -6.52 -11.85
CA TRP A 7 6.64 -6.91 -10.70
C TRP A 7 5.83 -5.71 -10.16
N MET A 8 6.41 -4.51 -10.18
CA MET A 8 5.77 -3.30 -9.68
C MET A 8 4.58 -2.93 -10.58
N TYR A 9 4.76 -3.00 -11.91
CA TYR A 9 3.68 -2.76 -12.87
C TYR A 9 2.53 -3.77 -12.72
N LYS A 10 2.85 -5.07 -12.61
CA LYS A 10 1.86 -6.14 -12.37
C LYS A 10 1.11 -5.94 -11.05
N LEU A 11 1.81 -5.50 -10.01
CA LEU A 11 1.22 -5.26 -8.69
C LEU A 11 0.28 -4.04 -8.71
N ILE A 12 0.71 -2.92 -9.30
CA ILE A 12 -0.08 -1.67 -9.38
C ILE A 12 -1.45 -1.89 -10.04
N LYS A 13 -1.51 -2.77 -11.03
CA LYS A 13 -2.76 -3.13 -11.73
C LYS A 13 -3.73 -3.96 -10.88
N ARG A 14 -3.23 -4.65 -9.85
CA ARG A 14 -4.00 -5.60 -9.05
C ARG A 14 -4.35 -5.07 -7.66
N ILE A 15 -3.54 -4.17 -7.10
CA ILE A 15 -3.80 -3.62 -5.77
C ILE A 15 -5.10 -2.82 -5.75
N PRO A 16 -5.92 -2.97 -4.68
CA PRO A 16 -7.13 -2.16 -4.53
C PRO A 16 -6.78 -0.68 -4.44
N LYS A 17 -7.75 0.18 -4.75
CA LYS A 17 -7.63 1.63 -4.61
C LYS A 17 -8.46 2.10 -3.43
N PHE A 18 -7.93 3.06 -2.70
CA PHE A 18 -8.60 3.71 -1.60
C PHE A 18 -8.50 5.21 -1.79
N HIS A 19 -9.62 5.93 -1.72
CA HIS A 19 -9.67 7.38 -1.95
C HIS A 19 -9.77 8.15 -0.63
N GLY A 20 -10.18 7.50 0.46
CA GLY A 20 -10.49 8.12 1.74
C GLY A 20 -11.92 8.65 1.81
N LEU A 21 -12.85 8.04 1.08
CA LEU A 21 -14.27 8.41 1.08
C LEU A 21 -15.02 7.74 2.24
N ALA A 22 -16.08 8.38 2.72
CA ALA A 22 -16.84 7.92 3.89
C ALA A 22 -17.49 6.53 3.76
N HIS A 23 -17.66 6.02 2.53
CA HIS A 23 -18.21 4.69 2.26
C HIS A 23 -17.15 3.61 2.05
N GLU A 24 -15.87 3.98 1.98
CA GLU A 24 -14.77 3.03 1.87
C GLU A 24 -14.40 2.48 3.26
N ASP A 25 -14.11 1.19 3.34
CA ASP A 25 -13.71 0.53 4.59
C ASP A 25 -12.17 0.36 4.62
N PRO A 26 -11.45 1.04 5.54
CA PRO A 26 -10.00 0.97 5.62
C PRO A 26 -9.49 -0.41 6.07
N HIS A 27 -10.25 -1.15 6.88
CA HIS A 27 -9.90 -2.52 7.26
C HIS A 27 -10.01 -3.47 6.07
N LYS A 28 -11.09 -3.34 5.29
CA LYS A 28 -11.27 -4.10 4.05
C LYS A 28 -10.12 -3.82 3.07
N HIS A 29 -9.76 -2.55 2.89
CA HIS A 29 -8.63 -2.16 2.02
C HIS A 29 -7.33 -2.82 2.43
N ILE A 30 -6.95 -2.77 3.72
CA ILE A 30 -5.74 -3.42 4.24
C ILE A 30 -5.74 -4.93 3.97
N LYS A 31 -6.88 -5.59 4.18
CA LYS A 31 -7.02 -7.04 3.99
C LYS A 31 -6.83 -7.43 2.53
N GLU A 32 -7.54 -6.76 1.62
CA GLU A 32 -7.45 -7.00 0.17
C GLU A 32 -6.05 -6.67 -0.36
N PHE A 33 -5.47 -5.55 0.06
CA PHE A 33 -4.10 -5.16 -0.29
C PHE A 33 -3.08 -6.22 0.13
N SER A 34 -3.15 -6.67 1.40
CA SER A 34 -2.23 -7.67 1.93
C SER A 34 -2.32 -8.98 1.16
N TRP A 35 -3.54 -9.41 0.80
CA TRP A 35 -3.76 -10.62 0.00
C TRP A 35 -3.14 -10.51 -1.40
N VAL A 36 -3.32 -9.37 -2.08
CA VAL A 36 -2.71 -9.12 -3.39
C VAL A 36 -1.18 -9.15 -3.28
N CYS A 37 -0.61 -8.46 -2.30
CA CYS A 37 0.84 -8.43 -2.09
C CYS A 37 1.42 -9.82 -1.80
N SER A 38 0.80 -10.62 -0.93
CA SER A 38 1.29 -11.97 -0.62
C SER A 38 1.22 -12.94 -1.81
N SER A 39 0.42 -12.63 -2.84
CA SER A 39 0.37 -13.40 -4.10
C SER A 39 1.53 -13.09 -5.05
N MET A 40 2.39 -12.12 -4.73
CA MET A 40 3.53 -11.71 -5.55
C MET A 40 4.83 -11.76 -4.74
N LYS A 41 5.83 -12.48 -5.25
CA LYS A 41 7.13 -12.63 -4.60
C LYS A 41 8.25 -12.31 -5.58
N PRO A 42 8.53 -11.02 -5.83
CA PRO A 42 9.67 -10.64 -6.66
C PRO A 42 10.98 -11.09 -6.01
N THR A 43 11.88 -11.66 -6.82
CA THR A 43 13.20 -12.10 -6.37
C THR A 43 14.02 -10.91 -5.87
N GLY A 44 14.64 -11.04 -4.70
CA GLY A 44 15.59 -10.05 -4.18
C GLY A 44 14.95 -8.81 -3.54
N ILE A 45 13.61 -8.77 -3.37
CA ILE A 45 12.92 -7.67 -2.70
C ILE A 45 12.21 -8.19 -1.45
N PRO A 46 12.52 -7.67 -0.25
CA PRO A 46 11.79 -8.04 0.96
C PRO A 46 10.30 -7.69 0.84
N GLU A 47 9.43 -8.61 1.26
CA GLU A 47 7.97 -8.44 1.18
C GLU A 47 7.50 -7.16 1.89
N GLU A 48 8.11 -6.81 3.02
CA GLU A 48 7.78 -5.60 3.76
C GLU A 48 8.12 -4.33 2.96
N THR A 49 9.32 -4.27 2.37
CA THR A 49 9.72 -3.16 1.49
C THR A 49 8.78 -3.03 0.29
N MET A 50 8.35 -4.16 -0.28
CA MET A 50 7.36 -4.21 -1.35
C MET A 50 6.01 -3.64 -0.88
N LYS A 51 5.49 -4.09 0.26
CA LYS A 51 4.21 -3.63 0.83
C LYS A 51 4.23 -2.12 1.09
N ILE A 52 5.27 -1.61 1.74
CA ILE A 52 5.41 -0.18 2.05
C ILE A 52 5.37 0.65 0.75
N LYS A 53 6.16 0.27 -0.27
CA LYS A 53 6.18 0.97 -1.56
C LYS A 53 4.83 0.89 -2.27
N ALA A 54 4.25 -0.31 -2.36
CA ALA A 54 3.00 -0.53 -3.07
C ALA A 54 1.79 0.10 -2.38
N PHE A 55 1.81 0.25 -1.05
CA PHE A 55 0.69 0.84 -0.30
C PHE A 55 0.47 2.29 -0.69
N SER A 56 1.53 3.08 -0.86
CA SER A 56 1.42 4.46 -1.35
C SER A 56 0.72 4.56 -2.73
N LEU A 57 0.90 3.54 -3.58
CA LEU A 57 0.29 3.43 -4.91
C LEU A 57 -1.15 2.89 -4.89
N SER A 58 -1.58 2.35 -3.75
CA SER A 58 -2.96 1.95 -3.49
C SER A 58 -3.83 3.15 -3.10
N LEU A 59 -3.23 4.23 -2.58
CA LEU A 59 -3.94 5.43 -2.15
C LEU A 59 -4.19 6.38 -3.32
N GLN A 60 -5.33 7.04 -3.29
CA GLN A 60 -5.80 8.00 -4.29
C GLN A 60 -6.45 9.21 -3.62
N GLY A 61 -6.58 10.32 -4.37
CA GLY A 61 -7.20 11.56 -3.90
C GLY A 61 -6.69 12.00 -2.52
N ALA A 62 -7.62 12.34 -1.63
CA ALA A 62 -7.32 12.85 -0.30
C ALA A 62 -6.46 11.89 0.55
N SER A 63 -6.60 10.57 0.35
CA SER A 63 -5.77 9.60 1.07
C SER A 63 -4.32 9.56 0.61
N ARG A 64 -4.08 9.75 -0.70
CA ARG A 64 -2.73 9.88 -1.24
C ARG A 64 -2.07 11.15 -0.73
N ASP A 65 -2.79 12.27 -0.77
CA ASP A 65 -2.26 13.56 -0.33
C ASP A 65 -1.87 13.49 1.15
N TRP A 66 -2.78 13.02 2.02
CA TRP A 66 -2.50 12.83 3.45
C TRP A 66 -1.26 11.95 3.69
N PHE A 67 -1.13 10.85 2.96
CA PHE A 67 -0.01 9.93 3.12
C PHE A 67 1.32 10.56 2.69
N LEU A 68 1.33 11.33 1.60
CA LEU A 68 2.52 12.06 1.13
C LEU A 68 2.91 13.21 2.07
N TYR A 69 1.95 13.80 2.78
CA TYR A 69 2.22 14.82 3.81
C TYR A 69 2.78 14.25 5.11
N GLN A 70 2.79 12.92 5.31
CA GLN A 70 3.43 12.36 6.49
C GLN A 70 4.94 12.56 6.43
N GLN A 71 5.46 13.36 7.36
CA GLN A 71 6.88 13.66 7.48
C GLN A 71 7.70 12.50 8.07
N GLN A 72 7.03 11.42 8.51
CA GLN A 72 7.69 10.27 9.12
C GLN A 72 7.91 9.15 8.10
N PRO A 73 9.14 8.62 7.96
CA PRO A 73 9.35 7.40 7.20
C PRO A 73 8.66 6.25 7.92
N PHE A 74 7.81 5.50 7.21
CA PHE A 74 7.20 4.29 7.76
C PHE A 74 8.29 3.23 7.98
N VAL A 75 8.50 2.83 9.24
CA VAL A 75 9.61 1.92 9.61
C VAL A 75 9.20 0.46 9.44
N SER A 76 7.91 0.15 9.51
CA SER A 76 7.39 -1.21 9.32
C SER A 76 5.96 -1.24 8.76
N TRP A 77 5.56 -2.38 8.19
CA TRP A 77 4.19 -2.59 7.70
C TRP A 77 3.13 -2.49 8.82
N PRO A 78 3.31 -3.09 10.02
CA PRO A 78 2.34 -2.95 11.11
C PRO A 78 2.16 -1.50 11.60
N GLU A 79 3.24 -0.74 11.66
CA GLU A 79 3.17 0.69 12.02
C GLU A 79 2.41 1.50 10.98
N MET A 80 2.68 1.27 9.69
CA MET A 80 1.93 1.88 8.59
C MET A 80 0.43 1.56 8.68
N GLN A 81 0.06 0.29 8.91
CA GLN A 81 -1.33 -0.11 9.08
C GLN A 81 -1.99 0.64 10.24
N LYS A 82 -1.30 0.75 11.39
CA LYS A 82 -1.80 1.47 12.56
C LYS A 82 -2.03 2.96 12.27
N ILE A 83 -1.07 3.64 11.64
CA ILE A 83 -1.18 5.07 11.30
C ILE A 83 -2.32 5.31 10.31
N PHE A 84 -2.45 4.45 9.31
CA PHE A 84 -3.53 4.50 8.32
C PHE A 84 -4.90 4.30 8.97
N LEU A 85 -5.06 3.26 9.79
CA LEU A 85 -6.31 2.99 10.49
C LEU A 85 -6.70 4.14 11.41
N ASN A 86 -5.77 4.68 12.21
CA ASN A 86 -6.03 5.83 13.08
C ASN A 86 -6.52 7.09 12.34
N LYS A 87 -6.27 7.20 11.03
CA LYS A 87 -6.71 8.34 10.21
C LYS A 87 -8.10 8.13 9.63
N TYR A 88 -8.42 6.90 9.21
CA TYR A 88 -9.60 6.59 8.40
C TYR A 88 -10.65 5.75 9.12
N PHE A 89 -10.41 5.36 10.36
CA PHE A 89 -11.33 4.70 11.29
C PHE A 89 -11.50 5.56 12.54
#